data_AF-A0AAI9T2T3-F1
#
_entry.id   AF-A0AAI9T2T3-F1
#
_cell.length_a   1.000
_cell.length_b   1.000
_cell.length_c   1.000
_cell.angle_alpha   90.00
_cell.angle_beta   90.00
_cell.angle_gamma   90.00
#
_symmetry.space_group_name_H-M   'P 1'
#
loop_
_entity.id
_entity.type
_entity.pdbx_description
1 polymer ?
#
loop_
_entity_poly.entity_id
_entity_poly.type
_entity_poly.pdbx_seq_one_letter_code
_entity_poly.pdbx_strand_id
1 'polypeptide(L)'
;MKKFLMLLNAILFPVISFLAVCACKNINDIIVRKVPLTTANLTTFFEKNNVLEYTGEYFFKDADTQTENETFRMTKGRIERMFKSLLDQTLGQKIRKHFSYKPSEYYFKIAKLTHFPSYKLNQFYDFHFQLIIDFQNQFYFQQDNLVLRFKETKQYNNEKWLKVYLDYLRNCSTYLWQRKYLGYEKNGSLPYHPDAQWTSKNSKVAFTKNNDTYVLNLLSDYYANLWNDVNITGGLWFYKDKQFHVNVIKYEYLGKTPARLYKNNGARAKITLTFTSKSDNRINATASYEIWMEYKKVD
;
A
#
# COMPACT_ATOMS: atom_id res chain seq x y z
N MET A 1 33.01 8.57 -65.28
CA MET A 1 31.73 7.82 -65.36
C MET A 1 32.02 6.35 -65.16
N LYS A 2 31.20 5.71 -64.31
CA LYS A 2 30.86 4.29 -64.21
C LYS A 2 31.89 3.29 -64.72
N LYS A 3 32.49 2.55 -63.77
CA LYS A 3 32.11 1.16 -63.45
C LYS A 3 32.42 0.24 -64.61
N PHE A 4 33.24 -0.77 -64.42
CA PHE A 4 32.80 -2.16 -64.57
C PHE A 4 33.81 -3.01 -63.82
N LEU A 5 33.45 -3.59 -62.67
CA LEU A 5 32.81 -4.91 -62.60
C LEU A 5 33.60 -5.90 -63.44
N MET A 6 34.35 -6.77 -62.78
CA MET A 6 34.37 -8.22 -63.01
C MET A 6 35.25 -8.81 -61.89
N LEU A 7 34.92 -9.88 -61.21
CA LEU A 7 33.74 -10.74 -61.13
C LEU A 7 34.02 -11.58 -59.87
N LEU A 8 33.10 -11.68 -58.92
CA LEU A 8 32.18 -12.83 -58.81
C LEU A 8 32.91 -14.18 -58.73
N ASN A 9 32.86 -14.79 -57.55
CA ASN A 9 31.89 -15.87 -57.33
C ASN A 9 31.60 -15.91 -55.82
N ALA A 10 30.43 -15.42 -55.38
CA ALA A 10 29.15 -16.15 -55.42
C ALA A 10 29.27 -17.41 -54.56
N ILE A 11 28.60 -17.45 -53.41
CA ILE A 11 27.30 -18.13 -53.19
C ILE A 11 26.93 -17.73 -51.73
N LEU A 12 25.76 -17.27 -51.27
CA LEU A 12 24.37 -17.19 -51.76
C LEU A 12 23.61 -16.19 -50.82
N PHE A 13 22.75 -15.33 -51.37
CA PHE A 13 21.72 -14.53 -50.67
C PHE A 13 20.41 -15.38 -50.52
N PRO A 14 19.24 -14.86 -50.05
CA PRO A 14 18.87 -13.92 -48.97
C PRO A 14 17.70 -14.47 -48.07
N VAL A 15 17.52 -14.02 -46.83
CA VAL A 15 16.16 -13.97 -46.22
C VAL A 15 15.99 -12.71 -45.35
N ILE A 16 15.30 -11.73 -45.92
CA ILE A 16 14.20 -10.93 -45.36
C ILE A 16 14.35 -10.38 -43.92
N SER A 17 14.61 -9.08 -43.86
CA SER A 17 13.83 -8.06 -43.12
C SER A 17 13.13 -8.50 -41.83
N PHE A 18 13.64 -8.08 -40.67
CA PHE A 18 12.80 -7.46 -39.64
C PHE A 18 13.59 -6.37 -38.93
N LEU A 19 13.07 -5.15 -39.04
CA LEU A 19 13.28 -4.06 -38.09
C LEU A 19 13.02 -4.60 -36.67
N ALA A 20 14.08 -4.96 -35.96
CA ALA A 20 14.02 -5.07 -34.51
C ALA A 20 14.08 -3.66 -33.95
N VAL A 21 12.88 -3.09 -33.80
CA VAL A 21 12.56 -1.99 -32.91
C VAL A 21 13.49 -2.01 -31.70
N CYS A 22 14.12 -0.87 -31.43
CA CYS A 22 14.75 -0.55 -30.16
C CYS A 22 13.78 -0.86 -29.01
N ALA A 23 13.83 -2.10 -28.51
CA ALA A 23 13.36 -2.41 -27.19
C ALA A 23 14.44 -1.89 -26.25
N CYS A 24 14.28 -0.65 -25.80
CA CYS A 24 14.80 -0.23 -24.50
C CYS A 24 14.25 -1.21 -23.47
N LYS A 25 14.95 -2.33 -23.27
CA LYS A 25 14.77 -3.16 -22.09
C LYS A 25 15.02 -2.24 -20.91
N ASN A 26 13.96 -1.98 -20.15
CA ASN A 26 14.02 -1.38 -18.82
C ASN A 26 15.23 -1.96 -18.10
N ILE A 27 16.15 -1.06 -17.77
CA ILE A 27 17.35 -1.38 -17.01
C ILE A 27 16.88 -1.94 -15.67
N ASN A 28 17.13 -3.25 -15.53
CA ASN A 28 17.34 -4.02 -14.32
C ASN A 28 16.95 -3.36 -13.00
N ASP A 29 15.99 -3.97 -12.30
CA ASP A 29 15.94 -3.95 -10.84
C ASP A 29 17.34 -4.25 -10.30
N ILE A 30 18.06 -3.22 -9.88
CA ILE A 30 19.20 -3.39 -8.99
C ILE A 30 18.60 -4.04 -7.75
N ILE A 31 18.92 -5.31 -7.50
CA ILE A 31 18.65 -5.96 -6.23
C ILE A 31 19.48 -5.20 -5.20
N VAL A 32 18.91 -4.14 -4.62
CA VAL A 32 19.51 -3.41 -3.51
C VAL A 32 19.60 -4.42 -2.37
N ARG A 33 20.80 -4.94 -2.12
CA ARG A 33 21.04 -5.89 -1.04
C ARG A 33 20.70 -5.18 0.27
N LYS A 34 19.59 -5.60 0.89
CA LYS A 34 19.14 -5.04 2.15
C LYS A 34 20.16 -5.28 3.24
N VAL A 35 20.40 -4.29 4.09
CA VAL A 35 21.34 -4.39 5.23
C VAL A 35 20.60 -4.66 6.54
N PRO A 36 21.21 -5.31 7.54
CA PRO A 36 20.56 -5.52 8.84
C PRO A 36 20.20 -4.20 9.52
N LEU A 37 19.09 -4.17 10.27
CA LEU A 37 18.64 -3.00 11.03
C LEU A 37 19.42 -2.87 12.35
N THR A 38 20.65 -2.36 12.27
CA THR A 38 21.52 -2.09 13.44
C THR A 38 21.69 -0.59 13.66
N THR A 39 22.13 -0.18 14.85
CA THR A 39 22.40 1.23 15.17
C THR A 39 23.36 1.86 14.17
N ALA A 40 24.48 1.19 13.86
CA ALA A 40 25.48 1.70 12.90
C ALA A 40 24.87 1.94 11.51
N ASN A 41 24.11 0.97 10.98
CA ASN A 41 23.49 1.10 9.65
C ASN A 41 22.39 2.18 9.63
N LEU A 42 21.64 2.33 10.73
CA LEU A 42 20.64 3.39 10.87
C LEU A 42 21.28 4.77 10.95
N THR A 43 22.36 4.93 11.72
CA THR A 43 23.14 6.18 11.76
C THR A 43 23.62 6.55 10.37
N THR A 44 24.30 5.65 9.66
CA THR A 44 24.77 5.91 8.28
C THR A 44 23.62 6.19 7.30
N PHE A 45 22.46 5.53 7.48
CA PHE A 45 21.29 5.80 6.67
C PHE A 45 20.76 7.23 6.88
N PHE A 46 20.64 7.67 8.14
CA PHE A 46 20.09 8.98 8.47
C PHE A 46 21.08 10.13 8.28
N GLU A 47 22.40 9.89 8.31
CA GLU A 47 23.40 10.85 7.81
C GLU A 47 23.12 11.26 6.36
N LYS A 48 22.60 10.34 5.55
CA LYS A 48 22.27 10.57 4.14
C LYS A 48 20.80 10.92 3.89
N ASN A 49 19.92 10.72 4.88
CA ASN A 49 18.46 10.83 4.73
C ASN A 49 17.83 11.61 5.90
N ASN A 50 18.50 12.64 6.40
CA ASN A 50 17.97 13.53 7.42
C ASN A 50 16.85 14.43 6.88
N VAL A 51 16.88 14.73 5.58
CA VAL A 51 15.80 15.38 4.83
C VAL A 51 15.17 14.36 3.89
N LEU A 52 13.85 14.21 4.01
CA LEU A 52 13.03 13.30 3.23
C LEU A 52 12.13 14.11 2.32
N GLU A 53 12.43 14.10 1.03
CA GLU A 53 11.62 14.77 0.02
C GLU A 53 10.46 13.85 -0.41
N TYR A 54 9.21 14.29 -0.22
CA TYR A 54 8.04 13.66 -0.81
C TYR A 54 7.73 14.32 -2.15
N THR A 55 7.77 13.51 -3.21
CA THR A 55 7.41 13.91 -4.57
C THR A 55 6.24 13.10 -5.12
N GLY A 56 5.49 12.41 -4.24
CA GLY A 56 4.43 11.52 -4.64
C GLY A 56 3.12 12.25 -4.99
N GLU A 57 2.34 11.68 -5.89
CA GLU A 57 1.12 12.28 -6.44
C GLU A 57 -0.15 11.58 -5.94
N TYR A 58 -0.11 11.03 -4.72
CA TYR A 58 -1.18 10.20 -4.20
C TYR A 58 -2.23 10.97 -3.38
N PHE A 59 -1.81 11.93 -2.53
CA PHE A 59 -2.64 12.66 -1.56
C PHE A 59 -3.21 13.99 -2.02
N PHE A 60 -2.79 14.46 -3.18
CA PHE A 60 -3.12 15.80 -3.64
C PHE A 60 -3.79 15.68 -5.01
N LYS A 61 -5.03 16.18 -5.08
CA LYS A 61 -5.77 16.34 -6.34
C LYS A 61 -5.44 17.71 -6.90
N ASP A 62 -5.54 17.89 -8.21
CA ASP A 62 -5.29 19.22 -8.80
C ASP A 62 -6.29 20.24 -8.22
N ALA A 63 -5.78 21.33 -7.65
CA ALA A 63 -6.56 22.39 -7.00
C ALA A 63 -7.75 22.85 -7.84
N ASP A 64 -7.56 22.99 -9.16
CA ASP A 64 -8.59 23.47 -10.09
C ASP A 64 -9.72 22.45 -10.29
N THR A 65 -9.51 21.20 -9.87
CA THR A 65 -10.47 20.09 -9.98
C THR A 65 -11.01 19.62 -8.63
N GLN A 66 -10.57 20.23 -7.54
CA GLN A 66 -11.04 19.92 -6.18
C GLN A 66 -12.41 20.57 -5.93
N THR A 67 -13.33 19.80 -5.35
CA THR A 67 -14.57 20.35 -4.78
C THR A 67 -14.30 21.02 -3.43
N GLU A 68 -15.15 21.96 -3.01
CA GLU A 68 -15.00 22.63 -1.70
C GLU A 68 -14.91 21.65 -0.52
N ASN A 69 -15.69 20.56 -0.55
CA ASN A 69 -15.65 19.52 0.48
C ASN A 69 -14.33 18.73 0.45
N GLU A 70 -13.74 18.49 -0.72
CA GLU A 70 -12.39 17.89 -0.84
C GLU A 70 -11.34 18.84 -0.27
N THR A 71 -11.38 20.12 -0.64
CA THR A 71 -10.51 21.17 -0.11
C THR A 71 -10.62 21.27 1.41
N PHE A 72 -11.82 21.27 1.98
CA PHE A 72 -12.03 21.30 3.43
C PHE A 72 -11.42 20.07 4.14
N ARG A 73 -11.62 18.88 3.58
CA ARG A 73 -11.06 17.62 4.12
C ARG A 73 -9.52 17.64 4.10
N MET A 74 -8.92 18.16 3.04
CA MET A 74 -7.47 18.31 2.90
C MET A 74 -6.88 19.36 3.85
N THR A 75 -7.58 20.50 4.00
CA THR A 75 -7.00 21.68 4.66
C THR A 75 -7.33 21.83 6.14
N LYS A 76 -8.41 21.21 6.64
CA LYS A 76 -8.85 21.35 8.04
C LYS A 76 -9.25 20.04 8.73
N GLY A 77 -9.79 19.05 8.01
CA GLY A 77 -10.46 17.90 8.65
C GLY A 77 -9.57 16.75 9.13
N ARG A 78 -8.43 16.49 8.50
CA ARG A 78 -7.62 15.26 8.73
C ARG A 78 -6.10 15.40 8.50
N ILE A 79 -5.54 16.58 8.75
CA ILE A 79 -4.13 16.90 8.48
C ILE A 79 -3.17 15.86 9.11
N GLU A 80 -3.41 15.44 10.36
CA GLU A 80 -2.57 14.45 11.05
C GLU A 80 -2.54 13.09 10.34
N ARG A 81 -3.67 12.63 9.78
CA ARG A 81 -3.72 11.36 9.04
C ARG A 81 -2.93 11.48 7.74
N MET A 82 -3.09 12.58 7.01
CA MET A 82 -2.31 12.86 5.80
C MET A 82 -0.81 12.82 6.09
N PHE A 83 -0.36 13.45 7.18
CA PHE A 83 1.06 13.45 7.57
C PHE A 83 1.59 12.06 7.93
N LYS A 84 0.83 11.27 8.69
CA LYS A 84 1.20 9.87 8.96
C LYS A 84 1.37 9.08 7.67
N SER A 85 0.46 9.28 6.71
CA SER A 85 0.50 8.58 5.44
C SER A 85 1.64 9.07 4.53
N LEU A 86 1.95 10.38 4.51
CA LEU A 86 3.13 10.94 3.82
C LEU A 86 4.43 10.39 4.40
N LEU A 87 4.54 10.29 5.73
CA LEU A 87 5.69 9.69 6.40
C LEU A 87 5.87 8.21 6.03
N ASP A 88 4.80 7.41 5.93
CA ASP A 88 4.95 6.00 5.53
C ASP A 88 5.37 5.87 4.07
N GLN A 89 4.79 6.68 3.18
CA GLN A 89 5.11 6.69 1.75
C GLN A 89 6.54 7.20 1.45
N THR A 90 7.13 7.97 2.37
CA THR A 90 8.53 8.43 2.26
C THR A 90 9.46 7.56 3.11
N LEU A 91 9.52 7.83 4.41
CA LEU A 91 10.41 7.17 5.37
C LEU A 91 10.18 5.66 5.39
N GLY A 92 8.92 5.23 5.46
CA GLY A 92 8.58 3.81 5.55
C GLY A 92 9.00 3.01 4.34
N GLN A 93 8.72 3.51 3.14
CA GLN A 93 9.21 2.88 1.92
C GLN A 93 10.74 2.83 1.86
N LYS A 94 11.44 3.92 2.22
CA LYS A 94 12.90 3.94 2.23
C LYS A 94 13.47 2.90 3.20
N ILE A 95 12.95 2.81 4.43
CA ILE A 95 13.39 1.81 5.40
C ILE A 95 13.10 0.38 4.90
N ARG A 96 11.90 0.09 4.41
CA ARG A 96 11.53 -1.24 3.89
C ARG A 96 12.39 -1.68 2.71
N LYS A 97 12.81 -0.74 1.85
CA LYS A 97 13.69 -1.01 0.71
C LYS A 97 15.14 -1.20 1.13
N HIS A 98 15.62 -0.47 2.13
CA HIS A 98 17.03 -0.46 2.53
C HIS A 98 17.38 -1.55 3.56
N PHE A 99 16.49 -1.85 4.50
CA PHE A 99 16.80 -2.70 5.65
C PHE A 99 16.12 -4.08 5.58
N SER A 100 16.85 -5.09 6.05
CA SER A 100 16.36 -6.44 6.31
C SER A 100 16.02 -6.53 7.81
N TYR A 101 14.74 -6.68 8.10
CA TYR A 101 14.20 -6.83 9.45
C TYR A 101 12.81 -7.48 9.38
N LYS A 102 12.34 -8.01 10.51
CA LYS A 102 10.96 -8.51 10.64
C LYS A 102 10.09 -7.40 11.26
N PRO A 103 9.16 -6.78 10.52
CA PRO A 103 8.46 -5.60 11.01
C PRO A 103 7.65 -5.81 12.29
N SER A 104 7.20 -7.02 12.57
CA SER A 104 6.44 -7.33 13.80
C SER A 104 7.26 -7.25 15.08
N GLU A 105 8.59 -7.28 14.97
CA GLU A 105 9.49 -7.29 16.10
C GLU A 105 9.78 -5.85 16.58
N TYR A 106 9.92 -4.92 15.65
CA TYR A 106 10.30 -3.54 15.93
C TYR A 106 9.09 -2.63 16.11
N TYR A 107 9.24 -1.61 16.94
CA TYR A 107 8.28 -0.53 17.14
C TYR A 107 8.89 0.79 16.66
N PHE A 108 8.20 1.43 15.72
CA PHE A 108 8.60 2.73 15.17
C PHE A 108 7.63 3.81 15.64
N LYS A 109 8.18 4.84 16.29
CA LYS A 109 7.43 5.95 16.85
C LYS A 109 7.93 7.27 16.28
N ILE A 110 6.97 8.12 15.92
CA ILE A 110 7.23 9.51 15.58
C ILE A 110 6.86 10.37 16.78
N ALA A 111 7.76 11.28 17.16
CA ALA A 111 7.58 12.21 18.25
C ALA A 111 7.98 13.63 17.83
N LYS A 112 7.66 14.61 18.68
CA LYS A 112 8.03 16.04 18.50
C LYS A 112 7.71 16.57 17.10
N LEU A 113 6.51 16.24 16.65
CA LEU A 113 6.01 16.54 15.32
C LEU A 113 5.68 18.04 15.20
N THR A 114 6.12 18.70 14.13
CA THR A 114 5.62 20.04 13.79
C THR A 114 4.11 19.98 13.57
N HIS A 115 3.33 20.81 14.26
CA HIS A 115 1.90 20.91 14.02
C HIS A 115 1.61 22.11 13.11
N PHE A 116 0.80 21.89 12.08
CA PHE A 116 0.31 22.95 11.20
C PHE A 116 -1.20 23.15 11.45
N PRO A 117 -1.66 24.40 11.69
CA PRO A 117 -3.07 24.68 11.94
C PRO A 117 -3.93 24.47 10.68
N SER A 118 -3.34 24.58 9.51
CA SER A 118 -3.99 24.39 8.22
C SER A 118 -2.97 24.07 7.14
N TYR A 119 -3.41 23.33 6.12
CA TYR A 119 -2.67 23.17 4.88
C TYR A 119 -3.10 24.21 3.83
N LYS A 120 -2.16 24.71 3.04
CA LYS A 120 -2.33 25.66 1.93
C LYS A 120 -1.75 25.05 0.66
N LEU A 121 -2.49 25.20 -0.42
CA LEU A 121 -2.13 24.68 -1.74
C LEU A 121 -0.88 25.40 -2.27
N ASN A 122 -0.09 24.69 -3.09
CA ASN A 122 1.14 25.18 -3.71
C ASN A 122 2.25 25.72 -2.77
N GLN A 123 2.15 25.48 -1.46
CA GLN A 123 3.17 25.87 -0.48
C GLN A 123 4.13 24.71 -0.19
N PHE A 124 5.41 25.04 0.04
CA PHE A 124 6.38 24.08 0.58
C PHE A 124 6.23 23.97 2.10
N TYR A 125 6.24 22.73 2.58
CA TYR A 125 6.13 22.38 3.99
C TYR A 125 7.35 21.59 4.42
N ASP A 126 7.98 22.06 5.50
CA ASP A 126 9.06 21.36 6.20
C ASP A 126 8.50 20.85 7.52
N PHE A 127 8.28 19.54 7.58
CA PHE A 127 7.69 18.88 8.74
C PHE A 127 8.81 18.26 9.57
N HIS A 128 9.12 18.89 10.69
CA HIS A 128 10.17 18.39 11.58
C HIS A 128 9.60 17.33 12.52
N PHE A 129 10.39 16.28 12.73
CA PHE A 129 10.00 15.19 13.62
C PHE A 129 11.23 14.45 14.18
N GLN A 130 10.96 13.65 15.20
CA GLN A 130 11.88 12.70 15.79
C GLN A 130 11.41 11.28 15.47
N LEU A 131 12.34 10.40 15.08
CA LEU A 131 12.09 8.97 14.94
C LEU A 131 12.70 8.20 16.11
N ILE A 132 11.92 7.31 16.70
CA ILE A 132 12.38 6.35 17.70
C ILE A 132 12.08 4.94 17.18
N ILE A 133 13.07 4.05 17.28
CA ILE A 133 12.98 2.63 16.92
C ILE A 133 13.35 1.80 18.14
N ASP A 134 12.48 0.87 18.53
CA ASP A 134 12.68 -0.03 19.67
C ASP A 134 12.41 -1.49 19.28
N PHE A 135 13.20 -2.43 19.83
CA PHE A 135 12.90 -3.86 19.83
C PHE A 135 12.85 -4.37 21.28
N GLN A 136 11.65 -4.43 21.87
CA GLN A 136 11.39 -5.08 23.17
C GLN A 136 12.41 -4.70 24.28
N ASN A 137 12.83 -3.43 24.35
CA ASN A 137 13.87 -2.92 25.27
C ASN A 137 15.29 -3.48 25.08
N GLN A 138 15.55 -4.28 24.03
CA GLN A 138 16.87 -4.82 23.70
C GLN A 138 17.61 -3.99 22.65
N PHE A 139 16.87 -3.17 21.90
CA PHE A 139 17.41 -2.26 20.90
C PHE A 139 16.71 -0.91 21.07
N TYR A 140 17.48 0.16 21.05
CA TYR A 140 16.95 1.51 21.03
C TYR A 140 17.77 2.38 20.08
N PHE A 141 17.08 3.04 19.17
CA PHE A 141 17.65 4.03 18.28
C PHE A 141 16.74 5.26 18.25
N GLN A 142 17.35 6.44 18.39
CA GLN A 142 16.68 7.72 18.27
C GLN A 142 17.40 8.56 17.23
N GLN A 143 16.64 9.14 16.31
CA GLN A 143 17.11 10.15 15.38
C GLN A 143 16.27 11.42 15.53
N ASP A 144 16.97 12.50 15.86
CA ASP A 144 16.41 13.83 16.00
C ASP A 144 16.53 14.62 14.69
N ASN A 145 15.77 15.73 14.63
CA ASN A 145 15.84 16.74 13.58
C ASN A 145 15.62 16.20 12.16
N LEU A 146 14.80 15.16 12.01
CA LEU A 146 14.37 14.70 10.70
C LEU A 146 13.39 15.70 10.11
N VAL A 147 13.48 15.90 8.80
CA VAL A 147 12.60 16.80 8.06
C VAL A 147 11.92 16.00 6.96
N LEU A 148 10.60 15.96 6.94
CA LEU A 148 9.81 15.59 5.77
C LEU A 148 9.48 16.88 5.03
N ARG A 149 10.11 17.09 3.89
CA ARG A 149 9.78 18.19 2.99
C ARG A 149 8.78 17.71 1.95
N PHE A 150 7.70 18.47 1.77
CA PHE A 150 6.72 18.18 0.73
C PHE A 150 6.09 19.46 0.19
N LYS A 151 5.60 19.38 -1.03
CA LYS A 151 4.70 20.36 -1.65
C LYS A 151 3.56 19.58 -2.27
N GLU A 152 2.42 20.25 -2.44
CA GLU A 152 1.39 19.75 -3.33
C GLU A 152 1.95 19.34 -4.69
N THR A 153 1.56 18.17 -5.16
CA THR A 153 1.75 17.77 -6.55
C THR A 153 0.41 17.39 -7.14
N LYS A 154 0.31 17.30 -8.46
CA LYS A 154 -0.90 16.77 -9.11
C LYS A 154 -1.11 15.31 -8.74
N GLN A 155 -2.30 14.78 -8.98
CA GLN A 155 -2.60 13.39 -8.69
C GLN A 155 -2.09 12.47 -9.81
N TYR A 156 -1.67 11.26 -9.46
CA TYR A 156 -1.39 10.22 -10.45
C TYR A 156 -2.64 9.97 -11.31
N ASN A 157 -2.43 9.54 -12.56
CA ASN A 157 -3.50 8.95 -13.35
C ASN A 157 -4.16 7.78 -12.59
N ASN A 158 -5.40 7.45 -12.95
CA ASN A 158 -6.24 6.49 -12.21
C ASN A 158 -5.56 5.13 -11.98
N GLU A 159 -4.83 4.60 -12.96
CA GLU A 159 -4.17 3.30 -12.85
C GLU A 159 -3.00 3.33 -11.86
N LYS A 160 -2.10 4.30 -12.00
CA LYS A 160 -0.95 4.45 -11.09
C LYS A 160 -1.42 4.83 -9.69
N TRP A 161 -2.45 5.67 -9.59
CA TRP A 161 -3.07 6.03 -8.33
C TRP A 161 -3.62 4.80 -7.60
N LEU A 162 -4.37 3.93 -8.29
CA LEU A 162 -4.91 2.69 -7.71
C LEU A 162 -3.78 1.78 -7.21
N LYS A 163 -2.72 1.58 -8.00
CA LYS A 163 -1.57 0.76 -7.59
C LYS A 163 -0.90 1.29 -6.31
N VAL A 164 -0.66 2.60 -6.23
CA VAL A 164 -0.06 3.23 -5.03
C VAL A 164 -1.02 3.17 -3.84
N TYR A 165 -2.32 3.37 -4.05
CA TYR A 165 -3.33 3.24 -3.01
C TYR A 165 -3.40 1.83 -2.43
N LEU A 166 -3.36 0.79 -3.27
CA LEU A 166 -3.39 -0.60 -2.80
C LEU A 166 -2.11 -0.98 -2.03
N ASP A 167 -0.95 -0.51 -2.46
CA ASP A 167 0.28 -0.67 -1.69
C ASP A 167 0.19 0.05 -0.34
N TYR A 168 -0.38 1.26 -0.31
CA TYR A 168 -0.67 1.97 0.92
C TYR A 168 -1.59 1.15 1.84
N LEU A 169 -2.73 0.65 1.36
CA LEU A 169 -3.63 -0.16 2.19
C LEU A 169 -2.95 -1.41 2.77
N ARG A 170 -2.08 -2.06 1.99
CA ARG A 170 -1.33 -3.24 2.44
C ARG A 170 -0.33 -2.92 3.55
N ASN A 171 0.28 -1.73 3.52
CA ASN A 171 1.42 -1.38 4.36
C ASN A 171 1.10 -0.35 5.45
N CYS A 172 -0.06 0.31 5.39
CA CYS A 172 -0.46 1.35 6.34
C CYS A 172 -0.91 0.76 7.68
N SER A 173 -0.14 1.01 8.74
CA SER A 173 -0.60 0.85 10.12
C SER A 173 -0.85 2.22 10.80
N THR A 174 -1.81 2.26 11.73
CA THR A 174 -2.28 3.46 12.46
C THR A 174 -1.20 4.13 13.33
N TYR A 175 -0.15 3.37 13.64
CA TYR A 175 1.16 3.82 14.12
C TYR A 175 2.15 3.38 13.06
N LEU A 176 3.08 4.24 12.68
CA LEU A 176 3.86 4.08 11.45
C LEU A 176 4.23 2.62 11.18
N TRP A 177 4.81 1.87 12.12
CA TRP A 177 4.88 0.39 12.06
C TRP A 177 4.54 -0.24 13.43
N GLN A 178 3.25 -0.47 13.72
CA GLN A 178 2.83 -1.23 14.91
C GLN A 178 3.05 -2.74 14.69
N ARG A 179 3.30 -3.47 15.78
CA ARG A 179 3.50 -4.94 15.79
C ARG A 179 2.41 -5.61 14.97
N LYS A 180 2.78 -6.13 13.80
CA LYS A 180 1.87 -6.84 12.89
C LYS A 180 1.08 -7.98 13.57
N TYR A 181 1.47 -8.43 14.77
CA TYR A 181 0.93 -9.66 15.38
C TYR A 181 0.76 -9.69 16.92
N LEU A 182 0.68 -8.58 17.67
CA LEU A 182 0.36 -8.65 19.12
C LEU A 182 -0.68 -7.61 19.54
N GLY A 183 -1.93 -8.06 19.74
CA GLY A 183 -2.95 -7.33 20.51
C GLY A 183 -3.93 -6.43 19.75
N TYR A 184 -4.13 -6.64 18.44
CA TYR A 184 -5.26 -6.15 17.60
C TYR A 184 -6.08 -4.98 18.22
N GLU A 185 -5.49 -3.79 18.25
CA GLU A 185 -6.07 -2.62 18.91
C GLU A 185 -7.26 -2.08 18.11
N LYS A 186 -8.46 -2.63 18.38
CA LYS A 186 -9.83 -2.06 18.33
C LYS A 186 -10.30 -1.18 17.16
N ASN A 187 -9.47 -0.73 16.23
CA ASN A 187 -9.76 0.28 15.21
C ASN A 187 -8.99 0.04 13.91
N GLY A 188 -9.30 -1.05 13.20
CA GLY A 188 -9.31 -1.06 11.74
C GLY A 188 -8.02 -0.68 11.00
N SER A 189 -7.34 -1.66 10.42
CA SER A 189 -6.65 -1.40 9.16
C SER A 189 -6.76 -2.61 8.24
N LEU A 190 -6.72 -2.30 6.95
CA LEU A 190 -7.46 -3.00 5.94
C LEU A 190 -6.72 -4.14 5.23
N PRO A 191 -7.48 -5.01 4.56
CA PRO A 191 -8.93 -4.92 4.45
C PRO A 191 -9.59 -5.41 5.74
N TYR A 192 -10.42 -4.59 6.42
CA TYR A 192 -10.98 -4.86 7.75
C TYR A 192 -11.36 -6.34 7.83
N HIS A 193 -10.93 -7.03 8.88
CA HIS A 193 -11.15 -8.45 8.93
C HIS A 193 -12.65 -8.73 9.08
N PRO A 194 -13.26 -9.43 8.10
CA PRO A 194 -14.65 -9.81 8.23
C PRO A 194 -14.79 -10.89 9.30
N ASP A 195 -15.96 -10.95 9.92
CA ASP A 195 -16.34 -12.11 10.72
C ASP A 195 -16.54 -13.32 9.78
N ALA A 196 -16.06 -14.50 10.16
CA ALA A 196 -16.42 -15.77 9.53
C ALA A 196 -17.84 -16.14 9.98
N GLN A 197 -18.82 -15.43 9.43
CA GLN A 197 -20.23 -15.60 9.73
C GLN A 197 -20.73 -16.93 9.18
N TRP A 198 -21.49 -17.67 10.00
CA TRP A 198 -22.06 -18.96 9.61
C TRP A 198 -23.45 -19.11 10.24
N THR A 199 -24.31 -19.88 9.58
CA THR A 199 -25.70 -20.16 10.00
C THR A 199 -25.95 -21.67 9.99
N SER A 200 -27.15 -22.14 10.35
CA SER A 200 -27.48 -23.57 10.15
C SER A 200 -27.42 -24.00 8.67
N LYS A 201 -27.63 -23.06 7.73
CA LYS A 201 -27.56 -23.30 6.27
C LYS A 201 -26.11 -23.31 5.74
N ASN A 202 -25.18 -22.59 6.38
CA ASN A 202 -23.78 -22.50 5.96
C ASN A 202 -22.83 -22.98 7.07
N SER A 203 -22.08 -24.06 6.83
CA SER A 203 -21.22 -24.66 7.87
C SER A 203 -19.90 -23.91 8.07
N LYS A 204 -19.37 -23.93 9.32
CA LYS A 204 -18.00 -23.45 9.64
C LYS A 204 -16.91 -24.08 8.75
N VAL A 205 -17.15 -25.29 8.25
CA VAL A 205 -16.22 -26.06 7.40
C VAL A 205 -16.04 -25.39 6.03
N ALA A 206 -16.98 -24.57 5.56
CA ALA A 206 -16.81 -23.80 4.32
C ALA A 206 -15.55 -22.90 4.38
N PHE A 207 -15.30 -22.27 5.55
CA PHE A 207 -14.13 -21.43 5.80
C PHE A 207 -12.81 -22.21 5.97
N THR A 208 -12.80 -23.52 5.75
CA THR A 208 -11.55 -24.30 5.71
C THR A 208 -11.28 -24.87 4.31
N LYS A 209 -12.15 -24.56 3.33
CA LYS A 209 -12.03 -25.03 1.94
C LYS A 209 -11.54 -23.90 1.06
N ASN A 210 -10.51 -24.17 0.27
CA ASN A 210 -10.00 -23.21 -0.71
C ASN A 210 -11.06 -22.91 -1.77
N ASN A 211 -11.23 -21.63 -2.09
CA ASN A 211 -12.18 -21.12 -3.09
C ASN A 211 -13.62 -21.63 -2.94
N ASP A 212 -14.08 -21.89 -1.72
CA ASP A 212 -15.49 -22.20 -1.47
C ASP A 212 -16.38 -21.03 -1.94
N THR A 213 -17.38 -21.33 -2.79
CA THR A 213 -18.21 -20.31 -3.45
C THR A 213 -18.98 -19.45 -2.46
N TYR A 214 -19.47 -20.04 -1.36
CA TYR A 214 -20.16 -19.28 -0.32
C TYR A 214 -19.22 -18.28 0.33
N VAL A 215 -18.00 -18.72 0.68
CA VAL A 215 -16.98 -17.85 1.29
C VAL A 215 -16.56 -16.74 0.33
N LEU A 216 -16.34 -17.05 -0.95
CA LEU A 216 -16.00 -16.05 -1.97
C LEU A 216 -17.08 -14.98 -2.12
N ASN A 217 -18.35 -15.39 -2.18
CA ASN A 217 -19.48 -14.46 -2.30
C ASN A 217 -19.63 -13.60 -1.05
N LEU A 218 -19.61 -14.22 0.14
CA LEU A 218 -19.71 -13.51 1.42
C LEU A 218 -18.61 -12.46 1.57
N LEU A 219 -17.36 -12.81 1.23
CA LEU A 219 -16.25 -11.88 1.31
C LEU A 219 -16.33 -10.81 0.22
N SER A 220 -16.80 -11.14 -0.98
CA SER A 220 -17.00 -10.17 -2.06
C SER A 220 -18.06 -9.14 -1.67
N ASP A 221 -19.19 -9.58 -1.12
CA ASP A 221 -20.25 -8.70 -0.63
C ASP A 221 -19.75 -7.80 0.50
N TYR A 222 -19.04 -8.37 1.47
CA TYR A 222 -18.44 -7.61 2.56
C TYR A 222 -17.53 -6.50 2.06
N TYR A 223 -16.61 -6.83 1.14
CA TYR A 223 -15.65 -5.87 0.61
C TYR A 223 -16.27 -4.90 -0.39
N ALA A 224 -17.25 -5.30 -1.17
CA ALA A 224 -18.03 -4.39 -2.00
C ALA A 224 -18.73 -3.34 -1.12
N ASN A 225 -19.39 -3.77 -0.03
CA ASN A 225 -20.12 -2.87 0.86
C ASN A 225 -19.20 -1.90 1.61
N LEU A 226 -18.10 -2.40 2.16
CA LEU A 226 -17.11 -1.57 2.87
C LEU A 226 -16.49 -0.47 1.99
N TRP A 227 -16.48 -0.67 0.67
CA TRP A 227 -15.98 0.30 -0.31
C TRP A 227 -17.06 1.15 -0.98
N ASN A 228 -18.33 0.73 -0.93
CA ASN A 228 -19.47 1.39 -1.58
C ASN A 228 -20.33 2.23 -0.63
N ASP A 229 -20.25 2.02 0.68
CA ASP A 229 -21.19 2.61 1.63
C ASP A 229 -21.11 4.15 1.66
N VAL A 230 -22.19 4.75 1.17
CA VAL A 230 -22.42 6.19 1.01
C VAL A 230 -22.48 6.91 2.37
N ASN A 231 -22.76 6.16 3.45
CA ASN A 231 -22.93 6.68 4.80
C ASN A 231 -21.68 6.57 5.67
N ILE A 232 -20.59 5.99 5.17
CA ILE A 232 -19.30 6.10 5.87
C ILE A 232 -18.81 7.54 5.68
N THR A 233 -19.02 8.36 6.70
CA THR A 233 -18.42 9.71 6.91
C THR A 233 -16.88 9.71 6.85
N GLY A 234 -16.25 8.59 6.52
CA GLY A 234 -14.83 8.39 6.34
C GLY A 234 -14.46 7.25 5.40
N GLY A 235 -15.25 7.00 4.35
CA GLY A 235 -14.93 6.03 3.30
C GLY A 235 -13.45 6.08 2.94
N LEU A 236 -12.86 4.90 2.73
CA LEU A 236 -11.41 4.70 2.56
C LEU A 236 -10.82 5.46 1.38
N TRP A 237 -11.69 5.93 0.51
CA TRP A 237 -11.40 6.75 -0.64
C TRP A 237 -11.44 8.22 -0.27
N PHE A 238 -10.29 8.87 -0.41
CA PHE A 238 -10.15 10.29 -0.17
C PHE A 238 -10.88 11.15 -1.22
N TYR A 239 -11.08 10.61 -2.43
CA TYR A 239 -11.65 11.29 -3.60
C TYR A 239 -12.87 10.53 -4.15
N LYS A 240 -13.97 11.25 -4.40
CA LYS A 240 -15.22 10.64 -4.88
C LYS A 240 -15.10 10.08 -6.30
N ASP A 241 -14.23 10.64 -7.13
CA ASP A 241 -13.98 10.21 -8.51
C ASP A 241 -13.08 8.96 -8.61
N LYS A 242 -12.51 8.49 -7.50
CA LYS A 242 -11.64 7.31 -7.41
C LYS A 242 -12.36 6.16 -6.70
N GLN A 243 -13.58 5.86 -7.12
CA GLN A 243 -14.33 4.72 -6.56
C GLN A 243 -14.06 3.44 -7.33
N PHE A 244 -14.11 2.32 -6.62
CA PHE A 244 -13.84 0.99 -7.19
C PHE A 244 -14.91 -0.01 -6.78
N HIS A 245 -15.22 -0.93 -7.68
CA HIS A 245 -15.86 -2.19 -7.37
C HIS A 245 -14.79 -3.18 -6.91
N VAL A 246 -15.08 -3.96 -5.87
CA VAL A 246 -14.12 -4.87 -5.24
C VAL A 246 -14.72 -6.26 -5.21
N ASN A 247 -14.00 -7.23 -5.75
CA ASN A 247 -14.40 -8.65 -5.76
C ASN A 247 -13.29 -9.53 -5.22
N VAL A 248 -13.67 -10.60 -4.51
CA VAL A 248 -12.74 -11.65 -4.08
C VAL A 248 -12.71 -12.71 -5.16
N ILE A 249 -11.55 -12.87 -5.80
CA ILE A 249 -11.36 -13.84 -6.88
C ILE A 249 -10.62 -15.11 -6.43
N LYS A 250 -10.03 -15.09 -5.24
CA LYS A 250 -9.35 -16.26 -4.66
C LYS A 250 -9.46 -16.24 -3.15
N TYR A 251 -9.62 -17.43 -2.57
CA TYR A 251 -9.60 -17.71 -1.15
C TYR A 251 -8.74 -18.95 -0.87
N GLU A 252 -7.76 -18.80 0.01
CA GLU A 252 -6.82 -19.86 0.40
C GLU A 252 -6.76 -19.94 1.92
N TYR A 253 -7.21 -21.06 2.49
CA TYR A 253 -7.15 -21.30 3.93
C TYR A 253 -5.70 -21.52 4.39
N LEU A 254 -5.28 -20.78 5.41
CA LEU A 254 -3.93 -20.81 5.96
C LEU A 254 -3.87 -21.42 7.36
N GLY A 255 -4.99 -21.92 7.91
CA GLY A 255 -5.06 -22.47 9.26
C GLY A 255 -5.94 -21.66 10.20
N LYS A 256 -5.88 -21.96 11.49
CA LYS A 256 -6.67 -21.29 12.52
C LYS A 256 -6.04 -19.96 12.93
N THR A 257 -6.85 -19.01 13.39
CA THR A 257 -6.32 -17.82 14.05
C THR A 257 -5.61 -18.19 15.36
N PRO A 258 -4.59 -17.41 15.80
CA PRO A 258 -3.91 -17.70 17.07
C PRO A 258 -4.86 -17.55 18.26
N ALA A 259 -4.92 -18.56 19.13
CA ALA A 259 -5.84 -18.60 20.28
C ALA A 259 -5.65 -17.43 21.26
N ARG A 260 -4.46 -16.83 21.33
CA ARG A 260 -4.16 -15.68 22.20
C ARG A 260 -4.90 -14.40 21.79
N LEU A 261 -5.38 -14.30 20.55
CA LEU A 261 -5.91 -13.07 19.97
C LEU A 261 -7.42 -13.11 19.71
N TYR A 262 -8.05 -14.28 19.69
CA TYR A 262 -9.48 -14.44 19.36
C TYR A 262 -10.18 -15.32 20.39
N LYS A 263 -11.28 -14.82 20.97
CA LYS A 263 -12.05 -15.54 21.99
C LYS A 263 -12.76 -16.77 21.41
N ASN A 264 -13.21 -16.71 20.15
CA ASN A 264 -14.08 -17.75 19.58
C ASN A 264 -13.42 -18.70 18.57
N ASN A 265 -12.08 -18.73 18.47
CA ASN A 265 -11.35 -19.31 17.34
C ASN A 265 -11.76 -18.69 15.99
N GLY A 266 -10.97 -18.89 14.95
CA GLY A 266 -11.23 -18.30 13.64
C GLY A 266 -10.47 -18.96 12.51
N ALA A 267 -10.70 -18.47 11.30
CA ALA A 267 -9.99 -18.89 10.10
C ALA A 267 -8.98 -17.80 9.68
N ARG A 268 -7.75 -18.22 9.45
CA ARG A 268 -6.73 -17.43 8.77
C ARG A 268 -6.77 -17.79 7.30
N ALA A 269 -6.81 -16.81 6.42
CA ALA A 269 -6.84 -17.05 4.99
C ALA A 269 -6.02 -16.02 4.23
N LYS A 270 -5.58 -16.39 3.03
CA LYS A 270 -5.10 -15.46 2.02
C LYS A 270 -6.23 -15.26 1.01
N ILE A 271 -6.63 -14.02 0.81
CA ILE A 271 -7.59 -13.63 -0.21
C ILE A 271 -6.89 -12.88 -1.33
N THR A 272 -7.43 -12.95 -2.54
CA THR A 272 -7.05 -12.08 -3.64
C THR A 272 -8.25 -11.26 -4.05
N LEU A 273 -8.07 -9.94 -3.99
CA LEU A 273 -9.08 -8.95 -4.36
C LEU A 273 -8.74 -8.35 -5.72
N THR A 274 -9.75 -8.22 -6.58
CA THR A 274 -9.69 -7.40 -7.78
C THR A 274 -10.45 -6.10 -7.52
N PHE A 275 -9.78 -4.98 -7.79
CA PHE A 275 -10.33 -3.64 -7.72
C PHE A 275 -10.53 -3.15 -9.15
N THR A 276 -11.76 -2.79 -9.53
CA THR A 276 -12.10 -2.26 -10.86
C THR A 276 -12.65 -0.86 -10.70
N SER A 277 -12.10 0.12 -11.41
CA SER A 277 -12.58 1.50 -11.32
C SER A 277 -14.02 1.60 -11.81
N LYS A 278 -14.85 2.37 -11.07
CA LYS A 278 -16.22 2.68 -11.49
C LYS A 278 -16.27 3.67 -12.66
N SER A 279 -15.25 4.50 -12.82
CA SER A 279 -15.18 5.50 -13.90
C SER A 279 -14.62 4.96 -15.21
N ASP A 280 -13.82 3.88 -15.16
CA ASP A 280 -13.28 3.21 -16.35
C ASP A 280 -12.99 1.73 -16.03
N ASN A 281 -13.82 0.83 -16.54
CA ASN A 281 -13.73 -0.61 -16.25
C ASN A 281 -12.45 -1.28 -16.77
N ARG A 282 -11.67 -0.62 -17.63
CA ARG A 282 -10.35 -1.08 -18.08
C ARG A 282 -9.29 -0.91 -17.00
N ILE A 283 -9.53 0.01 -16.05
CA ILE A 283 -8.61 0.24 -14.93
C ILE A 283 -8.94 -0.74 -13.83
N ASN A 284 -8.09 -1.75 -13.71
CA ASN A 284 -8.17 -2.72 -12.64
C ASN A 284 -6.81 -2.98 -12.00
N ALA A 285 -6.83 -3.46 -10.76
CA ALA A 285 -5.65 -3.94 -10.08
C ALA A 285 -6.03 -5.09 -9.15
N THR A 286 -5.10 -6.02 -9.00
CA THR A 286 -5.27 -7.18 -8.14
C THR A 286 -4.27 -7.15 -7.00
N ALA A 287 -4.72 -7.44 -5.79
CA ALA A 287 -3.86 -7.50 -4.62
C ALA A 287 -4.27 -8.65 -3.69
N SER A 288 -3.30 -9.33 -3.11
CA SER A 288 -3.54 -10.40 -2.15
C SER A 288 -3.23 -9.96 -0.73
N TYR A 289 -4.09 -10.36 0.19
CA TYR A 289 -4.03 -9.99 1.61
C TYR A 289 -4.22 -11.23 2.47
N GLU A 290 -3.54 -11.25 3.62
CA GLU A 290 -3.84 -12.20 4.67
C GLU A 290 -4.94 -11.61 5.58
N ILE A 291 -5.99 -12.38 5.83
CA ILE A 291 -7.14 -11.99 6.64
C ILE A 291 -7.41 -13.01 7.74
N TRP A 292 -7.87 -12.53 8.89
CA TRP A 292 -8.09 -13.31 10.09
C TRP A 292 -9.55 -13.14 10.54
N MET A 293 -10.37 -14.16 10.33
CA MET A 293 -11.81 -14.07 10.49
C MET A 293 -12.26 -14.81 11.74
N GLU A 294 -12.78 -14.11 12.74
CA GLU A 294 -13.35 -14.74 13.94
C GLU A 294 -14.63 -15.48 13.59
N TYR A 295 -14.82 -16.70 14.10
CA TYR A 295 -16.07 -17.41 13.88
C TYR A 295 -17.20 -16.77 14.67
N LYS A 296 -18.26 -16.38 13.95
CA LYS A 296 -19.46 -15.80 14.55
C LYS A 296 -20.68 -16.53 14.03
N LYS A 297 -21.46 -17.12 14.95
CA LYS A 297 -22.77 -17.67 14.57
C LYS A 297 -23.72 -16.51 14.36
N VAL A 298 -24.42 -16.51 13.24
CA VAL A 298 -25.54 -15.61 12.99
C VAL A 298 -26.80 -16.46 13.03
N ASP A 299 -27.77 -16.06 13.86
CA ASP A 299 -29.04 -16.74 14.02
C ASP A 299 -30.02 -16.38 12.89
#